data_AF-U3TZF9-F1
#
_entry.id   AF-U3TZF9-F1
#
_cell.length_a   1.000
_cell.length_b   1.000
_cell.length_c   1.000
_cell.angle_alpha   90.00
_cell.angle_beta   90.00
_cell.angle_gamma   90.00
#
_symmetry.space_group_name_H-M   'P 1'
#
loop_
_entity.id
_entity.type
_entity.pdbx_description
1 polymer ?
#
loop_
_entity_poly.entity_id
_entity_poly.type
_entity_poly.pdbx_seq_one_letter_code
_entity_poly.pdbx_strand_id
1 'polypeptide(L)'
;MVKRLEYSLVKGITEFIEQDTEEARQAAARPIEVIEGPLMSGMNVVGDLFGEGKMFLPQVVKSARVMKQAVAYLEPFIQASKEAGRSNGKIVLATVKGDVHDIGKNIVGVVLQCNNYEIIDLGVMVPGDKILKTAREENADIIGLSGLITPSLDEMVNVAKEMERQGFTLPLLIGGATTSKAHTAVKIEQNYSGPTVYVQNASRTVGVVSSLLSPTLKEAFVTRTRKEYETVRIQHARKKPRTPPVTLQAARDNHYVIDWQRYTPPVAHRTGVSAVEASIDTLRNYIDWTPFFMT
;
A
#
# COMPACT_ATOMS: atom_id res chain seq x y z
N MET A 1 -4.23 0.95 -34.48
CA MET A 1 -5.00 1.53 -33.36
C MET A 1 -4.77 0.78 -32.05
N VAL A 2 -5.37 -0.40 -31.81
CA VAL A 2 -5.23 -1.17 -30.54
C VAL A 2 -3.77 -1.39 -30.11
N LYS A 3 -2.89 -1.79 -31.04
CA LYS A 3 -1.46 -1.96 -30.76
C LYS A 3 -0.71 -0.65 -30.44
N ARG A 4 -1.22 0.53 -30.86
CA ARG A 4 -0.60 1.83 -30.54
C ARG A 4 -0.88 2.18 -29.08
N LEU A 5 -2.12 2.04 -28.62
CA LEU A 5 -2.49 2.22 -27.21
C LEU A 5 -1.73 1.27 -26.29
N GLU A 6 -1.67 -0.02 -26.65
CA GLU A 6 -0.90 -1.02 -25.92
C GLU A 6 0.58 -0.63 -25.82
N TYR A 7 1.20 -0.24 -26.94
CA TYR A 7 2.61 0.18 -26.96
C TYR A 7 2.84 1.45 -26.13
N SER A 8 1.98 2.45 -26.26
CA SER A 8 2.06 3.71 -25.50
C SER A 8 1.95 3.46 -24.00
N LEU A 9 1.07 2.54 -23.57
CA LEU A 9 0.97 2.11 -22.18
C LEU A 9 2.27 1.43 -21.70
N VAL A 10 2.75 0.42 -22.42
CA VAL A 10 3.95 -0.34 -22.02
C VAL A 10 5.19 0.56 -21.97
N LYS A 11 5.31 1.53 -22.89
CA LYS A 11 6.45 2.46 -22.95
C LYS A 11 6.27 3.73 -22.11
N GLY A 12 5.07 4.00 -21.59
CA GLY A 12 4.80 5.21 -20.81
C GLY A 12 4.79 6.49 -21.65
N ILE A 13 4.33 6.43 -22.90
CA ILE A 13 4.26 7.54 -23.86
C ILE A 13 2.91 8.26 -23.74
N THR A 14 2.95 9.55 -23.42
CA THR A 14 1.76 10.38 -23.18
C THR A 14 1.39 11.28 -24.35
N GLU A 15 2.31 11.53 -25.29
CA GLU A 15 2.16 12.55 -26.33
C GLU A 15 0.96 12.32 -27.26
N PHE A 16 0.69 11.06 -27.61
CA PHE A 16 -0.37 10.69 -28.54
C PHE A 16 -1.59 10.08 -27.86
N ILE A 17 -1.62 10.03 -26.52
CA ILE A 17 -2.61 9.21 -25.81
C ILE A 17 -4.04 9.66 -26.05
N GLU A 18 -4.30 10.96 -26.08
CA GLU A 18 -5.66 11.50 -26.31
C GLU A 18 -6.13 11.19 -27.74
N GLN A 19 -5.28 11.42 -28.74
CA GLN A 19 -5.61 11.15 -30.15
C GLN A 19 -5.82 9.66 -30.41
N ASP A 20 -4.94 8.81 -29.87
CA ASP A 20 -5.06 7.36 -29.98
C ASP A 20 -6.32 6.83 -29.27
N THR A 21 -6.67 7.44 -28.13
CA THR A 21 -7.87 7.09 -27.35
C THR A 21 -9.14 7.54 -28.06
N GLU A 22 -9.13 8.73 -28.70
CA GLU A 22 -10.27 9.22 -29.48
C GLU A 22 -10.53 8.36 -30.72
N GLU A 23 -9.49 8.00 -31.47
CA GLU A 23 -9.62 7.10 -32.62
C GLU A 23 -10.20 5.74 -32.17
N ALA A 24 -9.73 5.22 -31.04
CA ALA A 24 -10.28 3.99 -30.45
C ALA A 24 -11.73 4.14 -29.98
N ARG A 25 -12.10 5.29 -29.42
CA ARG A 25 -13.48 5.59 -28.99
C ARG A 25 -14.42 5.65 -30.19
N GLN A 26 -14.02 6.25 -31.29
CA GLN A 26 -14.82 6.33 -32.51
C GLN A 26 -15.01 4.96 -33.18
N ALA A 27 -14.02 4.08 -33.07
CA ALA A 27 -14.07 2.72 -33.60
C ALA A 27 -14.81 1.73 -32.69
N ALA A 28 -14.99 2.05 -31.41
CA ALA A 28 -15.72 1.24 -30.45
C ALA A 28 -17.24 1.52 -30.51
N ALA A 29 -18.06 0.52 -30.21
CA ALA A 29 -19.51 0.72 -30.12
C ALA A 29 -19.86 1.55 -28.88
N ARG A 30 -19.06 1.39 -27.82
CA ARG A 30 -19.24 2.05 -26.52
C ARG A 30 -17.91 2.63 -26.02
N PRO A 31 -17.89 3.84 -25.45
CA PRO A 31 -16.66 4.45 -24.91
C PRO A 31 -15.93 3.56 -23.90
N ILE A 32 -16.68 2.79 -23.10
CA ILE A 32 -16.11 1.90 -22.09
C ILE A 32 -15.29 0.73 -22.67
N GLU A 33 -15.58 0.32 -23.91
CA GLU A 33 -14.86 -0.78 -24.58
C GLU A 33 -13.39 -0.44 -24.85
N VAL A 34 -13.04 0.85 -24.93
CA VAL A 34 -11.65 1.30 -25.04
C VAL A 34 -10.89 1.02 -23.74
N ILE A 35 -11.55 1.17 -22.59
CA ILE A 35 -10.98 0.85 -21.27
C ILE A 35 -10.85 -0.67 -21.14
N GLU A 36 -11.96 -1.39 -21.26
CA GLU A 36 -12.02 -2.85 -21.05
C GLU A 36 -11.26 -3.66 -22.11
N GLY A 37 -10.99 -3.07 -23.28
CA GLY A 37 -10.28 -3.68 -24.39
C GLY A 37 -8.80 -3.27 -24.46
N PRO A 38 -8.43 -2.34 -25.36
CA PRO A 38 -7.04 -2.01 -25.66
C PRO A 38 -6.25 -1.51 -24.46
N LEU A 39 -6.86 -0.68 -23.60
CA LEU A 39 -6.15 -0.12 -22.45
C LEU A 39 -5.86 -1.21 -21.40
N MET A 40 -6.86 -2.02 -21.03
CA MET A 40 -6.65 -3.15 -20.13
C MET A 40 -5.70 -4.21 -20.69
N SER A 41 -5.73 -4.45 -22.01
CA SER A 41 -4.76 -5.34 -22.66
C SER A 41 -3.32 -4.84 -22.51
N GLY A 42 -3.10 -3.54 -22.68
CA GLY A 42 -1.80 -2.92 -22.40
C GLY A 42 -1.36 -3.04 -20.95
N MET A 43 -2.30 -2.87 -20.01
CA MET A 43 -1.99 -3.02 -18.58
C MET A 43 -1.70 -4.48 -18.17
N ASN A 44 -2.34 -5.46 -18.82
CA ASN A 44 -2.01 -6.88 -18.62
C ASN A 44 -0.58 -7.17 -19.07
N VAL A 45 -0.14 -6.65 -20.22
CA VAL A 45 1.26 -6.79 -20.68
C VAL A 45 2.23 -6.13 -19.70
N VAL A 46 1.90 -4.95 -19.17
CA VAL A 46 2.71 -4.31 -18.11
C VAL A 46 2.78 -5.20 -16.86
N GLY A 47 1.67 -5.80 -16.46
CA GLY A 47 1.60 -6.75 -15.34
C GLY A 47 2.46 -7.99 -15.54
N ASP A 48 2.39 -8.61 -16.72
CA ASP A 48 3.19 -9.78 -17.08
C ASP A 48 4.68 -9.45 -17.09
N LEU A 49 5.07 -8.35 -17.74
CA LEU A 49 6.47 -7.91 -17.78
C LEU A 49 7.00 -7.55 -16.39
N PHE A 50 6.17 -6.98 -15.52
CA PHE A 50 6.54 -6.70 -14.14
C PHE A 50 6.68 -8.00 -13.32
N GLY A 51 5.78 -8.97 -13.51
CA GLY A 51 5.84 -10.29 -12.88
C GLY A 51 7.07 -11.10 -13.29
N GLU A 52 7.51 -10.97 -14.55
CA GLU A 52 8.72 -11.59 -15.10
C GLU A 52 10.01 -10.84 -14.75
N GLY A 53 9.94 -9.68 -14.09
CA GLY A 53 11.10 -8.85 -13.78
C GLY A 53 11.72 -8.14 -15.00
N LYS A 54 10.98 -8.04 -16.11
CA LYS A 54 11.36 -7.29 -17.33
C LYS A 54 10.94 -5.83 -17.29
N MET A 55 10.02 -5.47 -16.40
CA MET A 55 9.67 -4.09 -16.04
C MET A 55 9.80 -3.86 -14.54
N PHE A 56 10.15 -2.63 -14.17
CA PHE A 56 10.31 -2.21 -12.78
C PHE A 56 9.30 -1.13 -12.40
N LEU A 57 9.16 -0.89 -11.10
CA LEU A 57 8.17 0.03 -10.54
C LEU A 57 8.17 1.43 -11.19
N PRO A 58 9.31 2.09 -11.47
CA PRO A 58 9.31 3.39 -12.15
C PRO A 58 8.64 3.37 -13.54
N GLN A 59 8.74 2.25 -14.25
CA GLN A 59 8.09 2.07 -15.56
C GLN A 59 6.59 1.80 -15.39
N VAL A 60 6.19 0.99 -14.42
CA VAL A 60 4.78 0.71 -14.11
C VAL A 60 4.04 2.01 -13.74
N VAL A 61 4.67 2.88 -12.95
CA VAL A 61 4.09 4.21 -12.63
C VAL A 61 3.96 5.09 -13.86
N LYS A 62 4.93 5.05 -14.79
CA LYS A 62 4.81 5.76 -16.08
C LYS A 62 3.66 5.21 -16.92
N SER A 63 3.46 3.90 -16.98
CA SER A 63 2.32 3.26 -17.67
C SER A 63 0.99 3.67 -17.04
N ALA A 64 0.90 3.68 -15.71
CA ALA A 64 -0.29 4.13 -14.99
C ALA A 64 -0.65 5.59 -15.30
N ARG A 65 0.33 6.46 -15.52
CA ARG A 65 0.10 7.86 -15.93
C ARG A 65 -0.57 7.93 -17.31
N VAL A 66 -0.12 7.12 -18.27
CA VAL A 66 -0.73 7.03 -19.60
C VAL A 66 -2.16 6.51 -19.49
N MET A 67 -2.38 5.45 -18.71
CA MET A 67 -3.71 4.91 -18.42
C MET A 67 -4.66 5.97 -17.86
N LYS A 68 -4.21 6.71 -16.83
CA LYS A 68 -5.01 7.76 -16.19
C LYS A 68 -5.38 8.89 -17.15
N GLN A 69 -4.47 9.30 -18.03
CA GLN A 69 -4.76 10.31 -19.05
C GLN A 69 -5.79 9.82 -20.06
N ALA A 70 -5.69 8.57 -20.53
CA ALA A 70 -6.67 7.99 -21.44
C ALA A 70 -8.07 7.89 -20.80
N VAL A 71 -8.16 7.44 -19.55
CA VAL A 71 -9.44 7.36 -18.82
C VAL A 71 -10.03 8.74 -18.59
N ALA A 72 -9.23 9.73 -18.17
CA ALA A 72 -9.69 11.11 -18.00
C ALA A 72 -10.25 11.72 -19.29
N TYR A 73 -9.67 11.35 -20.44
CA TYR A 73 -10.19 11.75 -21.74
C TYR A 73 -11.56 11.11 -22.05
N LEU A 74 -11.75 9.84 -21.71
CA LEU A 74 -13.00 9.10 -21.96
C LEU A 74 -14.14 9.45 -20.99
N GLU A 75 -13.83 9.99 -19.82
CA GLU A 75 -14.76 10.24 -18.73
C GLU A 75 -16.03 11.02 -19.15
N PRO A 76 -15.95 12.13 -19.92
CA PRO A 76 -17.14 12.84 -20.39
C PRO A 76 -18.03 12.00 -21.31
N PHE A 77 -17.43 11.13 -22.14
CA PHE A 77 -18.17 10.29 -23.08
C PHE A 77 -18.86 9.12 -22.38
N ILE A 78 -18.22 8.54 -21.37
CA ILE A 78 -18.77 7.47 -20.53
C ILE A 78 -19.94 8.01 -19.69
N GLN A 79 -19.80 9.20 -19.10
CA GLN A 79 -20.88 9.85 -18.36
C GLN A 79 -22.07 10.17 -19.26
N ALA A 80 -21.82 10.62 -20.49
CA ALA A 80 -22.86 10.89 -21.48
C ALA A 80 -23.57 9.62 -21.97
N SER A 81 -22.88 8.48 -22.06
CA SER A 81 -23.49 7.20 -22.43
C SER A 81 -24.29 6.54 -21.28
N LYS A 82 -24.16 7.05 -20.05
CA LYS A 82 -24.73 6.48 -18.81
C LYS A 82 -24.27 5.03 -18.55
N GLU A 83 -23.16 4.62 -19.14
CA GLU A 83 -22.60 3.29 -18.93
C GLU A 83 -21.57 3.35 -17.80
N ALA A 84 -21.82 2.62 -16.72
CA ALA A 84 -20.83 2.44 -15.68
C ALA A 84 -19.90 1.28 -16.07
N GLY A 85 -18.60 1.55 -16.17
CA GLY A 85 -17.60 0.49 -16.33
C GLY A 85 -17.60 -0.49 -15.16
N ARG A 86 -17.18 -1.72 -15.40
CA ARG A 86 -17.09 -2.73 -14.34
C ARG A 86 -15.66 -2.78 -13.77
N SER A 87 -15.50 -2.38 -12.52
CA SER A 87 -14.26 -2.60 -11.77
C SER A 87 -14.16 -4.05 -11.27
N ASN A 88 -12.93 -4.53 -11.07
CA ASN A 88 -12.65 -5.81 -10.40
C ASN A 88 -12.92 -5.77 -8.88
N GLY A 89 -13.15 -4.58 -8.33
CA GLY A 89 -13.51 -4.37 -6.92
C GLY A 89 -13.09 -2.98 -6.45
N LYS A 90 -13.74 -2.49 -5.40
CA LYS A 90 -13.53 -1.19 -4.81
C LYS A 90 -12.79 -1.29 -3.47
N ILE A 91 -11.75 -0.50 -3.29
CA ILE A 91 -10.85 -0.59 -2.13
C ILE A 91 -10.67 0.78 -1.50
N VAL A 92 -10.96 0.88 -0.20
CA VAL A 92 -10.63 2.07 0.60
C VAL A 92 -9.21 1.90 1.14
N LEU A 93 -8.31 2.81 0.80
CA LEU A 93 -6.94 2.87 1.32
C LEU A 93 -6.77 4.08 2.23
N ALA A 94 -6.11 3.90 3.36
CA ALA A 94 -5.81 4.98 4.29
C ALA A 94 -4.50 4.76 5.03
N THR A 95 -3.74 5.83 5.24
CA THR A 95 -2.71 5.83 6.28
C THR A 95 -3.40 6.17 7.61
N VAL A 96 -3.18 5.32 8.61
CA VAL A 96 -3.92 5.36 9.88
C VAL A 96 -3.69 6.66 10.65
N LYS A 97 -4.57 6.92 11.63
CA LYS A 97 -4.53 8.09 12.50
C LYS A 97 -3.13 8.30 13.10
N GLY A 98 -2.68 9.56 13.10
CA GLY A 98 -1.38 9.94 13.67
C GLY A 98 -0.16 9.59 12.82
N ASP A 99 -0.36 8.99 11.64
CA ASP A 99 0.72 8.67 10.71
C ASP A 99 0.57 9.46 9.40
N VAL A 100 1.68 10.00 8.91
CA VAL A 100 1.75 10.91 7.75
C VAL A 100 2.41 10.27 6.53
N HIS A 101 2.96 9.08 6.67
CA HIS A 101 3.77 8.47 5.61
C HIS A 101 2.87 7.71 4.63
N ASP A 102 2.97 8.03 3.35
CA ASP A 102 2.05 7.54 2.32
C ASP A 102 2.71 7.02 1.05
N ILE A 103 4.03 7.13 0.89
CA ILE A 103 4.74 6.70 -0.33
C ILE A 103 4.39 5.25 -0.69
N GLY A 104 4.50 4.32 0.27
CA GLY A 104 4.16 2.92 0.06
C GLY A 104 2.67 2.70 -0.23
N LYS A 105 1.77 3.44 0.43
CA LYS A 105 0.32 3.41 0.15
C LYS A 105 0.02 3.85 -1.28
N ASN A 106 0.63 4.94 -1.73
CA ASN A 106 0.44 5.50 -3.06
C ASN A 106 0.90 4.51 -4.13
N ILE A 107 2.04 3.84 -3.90
CA ILE A 107 2.53 2.77 -4.78
C ILE A 107 1.51 1.62 -4.86
N VAL A 108 0.96 1.17 -3.73
CA VAL A 108 -0.07 0.12 -3.70
C VAL A 108 -1.33 0.56 -4.45
N GLY A 109 -1.80 1.79 -4.23
CA GLY A 109 -2.96 2.35 -4.93
C GLY A 109 -2.78 2.35 -6.44
N VAL A 110 -1.64 2.86 -6.92
CA VAL A 110 -1.31 2.87 -8.36
C VAL A 110 -1.25 1.44 -8.94
N VAL A 111 -0.57 0.51 -8.26
CA VAL A 111 -0.46 -0.88 -8.72
C VAL A 111 -1.84 -1.58 -8.78
N LEU A 112 -2.75 -1.29 -7.85
CA LEU A 112 -4.10 -1.84 -7.88
C LEU A 112 -4.96 -1.19 -8.97
N GLN A 113 -4.84 0.12 -9.20
CA GLN A 113 -5.49 0.79 -10.34
C GLN A 113 -5.03 0.20 -11.68
N CYS A 114 -3.75 -0.16 -11.80
CA CYS A 114 -3.23 -0.88 -12.96
C CYS A 114 -3.90 -2.24 -13.21
N ASN A 115 -4.57 -2.82 -12.20
CA ASN A 115 -5.27 -4.10 -12.26
C ASN A 115 -6.81 -3.92 -12.23
N ASN A 116 -7.30 -2.75 -12.65
CA ASN A 116 -8.73 -2.41 -12.78
C ASN A 116 -9.52 -2.39 -11.45
N TYR A 117 -8.84 -2.11 -10.33
CA TYR A 117 -9.51 -1.85 -9.05
C TYR A 117 -9.80 -0.36 -8.88
N GLU A 118 -10.97 -0.03 -8.34
CA GLU A 118 -11.31 1.32 -7.93
C GLU A 118 -10.69 1.60 -6.56
N ILE A 119 -9.89 2.67 -6.45
CA ILE A 119 -9.18 3.03 -5.22
C ILE A 119 -9.71 4.34 -4.67
N ILE A 120 -10.21 4.30 -3.45
CA ILE A 120 -10.58 5.48 -2.66
C ILE A 120 -9.48 5.71 -1.64
N ASP A 121 -8.57 6.62 -1.96
CA ASP A 121 -7.48 7.01 -1.06
C ASP A 121 -7.94 8.14 -0.14
N LEU A 122 -8.06 7.85 1.16
CA LEU A 122 -8.48 8.81 2.18
C LEU A 122 -7.34 9.72 2.67
N GLY A 123 -6.12 9.49 2.19
CA GLY A 123 -4.93 10.25 2.56
C GLY A 123 -4.30 9.73 3.85
N VAL A 124 -3.84 10.67 4.67
CA VAL A 124 -3.03 10.40 5.88
C VAL A 124 -3.70 10.90 7.15
N MET A 125 -3.23 10.38 8.29
CA MET A 125 -3.77 10.66 9.62
C MET A 125 -5.29 10.42 9.71
N VAL A 126 -5.79 9.40 9.00
CA VAL A 126 -7.23 9.20 8.84
C VAL A 126 -7.82 8.50 10.07
N PRO A 127 -8.84 9.06 10.74
CA PRO A 127 -9.53 8.40 11.84
C PRO A 127 -10.23 7.11 11.40
N GLY A 128 -10.23 6.09 12.26
CA GLY A 128 -10.91 4.81 12.01
C GLY A 128 -12.38 4.98 11.61
N ASP A 129 -13.12 5.84 12.30
CA ASP A 129 -14.53 6.11 11.99
C ASP A 129 -14.75 6.61 10.56
N LYS A 130 -13.84 7.46 10.04
CA LYS A 130 -13.91 7.96 8.66
C LYS A 130 -13.65 6.82 7.67
N ILE A 131 -12.66 5.97 7.95
CA ILE A 131 -12.34 4.80 7.10
C ILE A 131 -13.56 3.89 6.97
N LEU A 132 -14.17 3.52 8.09
CA LEU A 132 -15.31 2.61 8.12
C LEU A 132 -16.58 3.23 7.54
N LYS A 133 -16.81 4.51 7.82
CA LYS A 133 -17.93 5.27 7.24
C LYS A 133 -17.82 5.30 5.72
N THR A 134 -16.68 5.71 5.17
CA THR A 134 -16.49 5.75 3.72
C THR A 134 -16.60 4.36 3.10
N ALA A 135 -16.06 3.31 3.73
CA ALA A 135 -16.20 1.95 3.23
C ALA A 135 -17.67 1.50 3.09
N ARG A 136 -18.56 1.95 3.98
CA ARG A 136 -20.01 1.70 3.86
C ARG A 136 -20.67 2.57 2.79
N GLU A 137 -20.43 3.88 2.82
CA GLU A 137 -21.03 4.83 1.88
C GLU A 137 -20.70 4.47 0.43
N GLU A 138 -19.47 4.00 0.21
CA GLU A 138 -18.95 3.68 -1.11
C GLU A 138 -19.15 2.21 -1.50
N ASN A 139 -19.68 1.37 -0.60
CA ASN A 139 -19.80 -0.08 -0.76
C ASN A 139 -18.46 -0.73 -1.15
N ALA A 140 -17.41 -0.44 -0.39
CA ALA A 140 -16.08 -0.98 -0.63
C ALA A 140 -16.04 -2.50 -0.39
N ASP A 141 -15.27 -3.20 -1.22
CA ASP A 141 -15.06 -4.63 -1.11
C ASP A 141 -13.90 -4.97 -0.16
N ILE A 142 -12.94 -4.06 0.04
CA ILE A 142 -11.76 -4.22 0.90
C ILE A 142 -11.41 -2.88 1.57
N ILE A 143 -10.92 -2.96 2.81
CA ILE A 143 -10.24 -1.84 3.49
C ILE A 143 -8.75 -2.16 3.62
N GLY A 144 -7.88 -1.24 3.21
CA GLY A 144 -6.43 -1.34 3.37
C GLY A 144 -5.87 -0.24 4.27
N LEU A 145 -5.10 -0.64 5.27
CA LEU A 145 -4.46 0.24 6.23
C LEU A 145 -2.94 0.28 6.02
N SER A 146 -2.38 1.49 6.00
CA SER A 146 -0.94 1.75 5.95
C SER A 146 -0.43 2.39 7.24
N GLY A 147 0.76 1.98 7.68
CA GLY A 147 1.45 2.58 8.84
C GLY A 147 2.97 2.37 8.80
N LEU A 148 3.71 3.39 9.18
CA LEU A 148 5.17 3.44 9.19
C LEU A 148 5.77 3.51 10.61
N ILE A 149 5.07 4.08 11.59
CA ILE A 149 5.57 4.22 12.97
C ILE A 149 4.93 3.21 13.93
N THR A 150 5.55 2.98 15.09
CA THR A 150 5.06 1.98 16.07
C THR A 150 3.65 2.29 16.59
N PRO A 151 3.28 3.55 16.91
CA PRO A 151 1.92 3.87 17.34
C PRO A 151 0.83 3.51 16.32
N SER A 152 1.18 3.46 15.02
CA SER A 152 0.26 3.09 13.95
C SER A 152 -0.27 1.65 14.09
N LEU A 153 0.49 0.77 14.74
CA LEU A 153 0.07 -0.62 14.99
C LEU A 153 -1.13 -0.69 15.94
N ASP A 154 -1.16 0.15 16.98
CA ASP A 154 -2.30 0.21 17.91
C ASP A 154 -3.55 0.74 17.21
N GLU A 155 -3.41 1.72 16.31
CA GLU A 155 -4.52 2.22 15.49
C GLU A 155 -5.07 1.14 14.56
N MET A 156 -4.22 0.30 13.95
CA MET A 156 -4.70 -0.83 13.13
C MET A 156 -5.47 -1.87 13.97
N VAL A 157 -5.03 -2.14 15.21
CA VAL A 157 -5.77 -3.00 16.14
C VAL A 157 -7.12 -2.37 16.49
N ASN A 158 -7.16 -1.06 16.73
CA ASN A 158 -8.40 -0.34 17.04
C ASN A 158 -9.38 -0.40 15.86
N VAL A 159 -8.91 -0.20 14.62
CA VAL A 159 -9.76 -0.34 13.43
C VAL A 159 -10.32 -1.76 13.30
N ALA A 160 -9.50 -2.80 13.52
CA ALA A 160 -9.99 -4.19 13.48
C ALA A 160 -11.09 -4.46 14.52
N LYS A 161 -10.92 -3.98 15.76
CA LYS A 161 -11.94 -4.07 16.82
C LYS A 161 -13.22 -3.33 16.43
N GLU A 162 -13.08 -2.17 15.81
CA GLU A 162 -14.22 -1.36 15.41
C GLU A 162 -14.97 -1.98 14.21
N MET A 163 -14.24 -2.61 13.28
CA MET A 163 -14.83 -3.41 12.22
C MET A 163 -15.68 -4.56 12.78
N GLU A 164 -15.18 -5.26 13.80
CA GLU A 164 -15.93 -6.30 14.50
C GLU A 164 -17.16 -5.74 15.21
N ARG A 165 -16.98 -4.66 15.99
CA ARG A 165 -18.07 -4.01 16.73
C ARG A 165 -19.20 -3.55 15.82
N GLN A 166 -18.86 -3.13 14.61
CA GLN A 166 -19.79 -2.66 13.59
C GLN A 166 -20.29 -3.77 12.63
N GLY A 167 -19.85 -5.02 12.81
CA GLY A 167 -20.32 -6.15 12.01
C GLY A 167 -19.87 -6.13 10.55
N PHE A 168 -18.68 -5.61 10.26
CA PHE A 168 -18.10 -5.71 8.92
C PHE A 168 -17.76 -7.17 8.57
N THR A 169 -17.80 -7.49 7.27
CA THR A 169 -17.45 -8.83 6.76
C THR A 169 -16.41 -8.79 5.64
N LEU A 170 -16.11 -7.59 5.13
CA LEU A 170 -15.12 -7.36 4.08
C LEU A 170 -13.68 -7.62 4.57
N PRO A 171 -12.74 -8.02 3.70
CA PRO A 171 -11.35 -8.20 4.08
C PRO A 171 -10.66 -6.92 4.54
N LEU A 172 -9.82 -7.05 5.57
CA LEU A 172 -8.91 -6.04 6.08
C LEU A 172 -7.47 -6.34 5.63
N LEU A 173 -6.88 -5.46 4.83
CA LEU A 173 -5.47 -5.51 4.44
C LEU A 173 -4.61 -4.64 5.35
N ILE A 174 -3.49 -5.18 5.80
CA ILE A 174 -2.52 -4.50 6.67
C ILE A 174 -1.17 -4.42 5.96
N GLY A 175 -0.59 -3.22 5.88
CA GLY A 175 0.73 -3.01 5.29
C GLY A 175 1.44 -1.76 5.81
N GLY A 176 2.69 -1.57 5.37
CA GLY A 176 3.56 -0.47 5.79
C GLY A 176 4.73 -0.93 6.67
N ALA A 177 5.70 -0.04 6.92
CA ALA A 177 7.04 -0.42 7.39
C ALA A 177 7.06 -1.09 8.78
N THR A 178 6.19 -0.69 9.71
CA THR A 178 6.13 -1.28 11.06
C THR A 178 5.26 -2.52 11.12
N THR A 179 4.50 -2.81 10.07
CA THR A 179 3.63 -3.98 10.02
C THR A 179 4.43 -5.24 9.75
N SER A 180 3.94 -6.36 10.27
CA SER A 180 4.54 -7.66 10.01
C SER A 180 3.50 -8.76 10.08
N LYS A 181 3.81 -9.89 9.45
CA LYS A 181 3.01 -11.11 9.58
C LYS A 181 2.82 -11.51 11.05
N ALA A 182 3.88 -11.41 11.85
CA ALA A 182 3.85 -11.77 13.27
C ALA A 182 2.91 -10.86 14.07
N HIS A 183 3.05 -9.54 13.93
CA HIS A 183 2.18 -8.60 14.63
C HIS A 183 0.71 -8.78 14.21
N THR A 184 0.45 -8.90 12.91
CA THR A 184 -0.90 -9.06 12.38
C THR A 184 -1.58 -10.33 12.91
N ALA A 185 -0.87 -11.46 12.88
CA ALA A 185 -1.38 -12.73 13.38
C ALA A 185 -1.63 -12.73 14.91
N VAL A 186 -0.76 -12.07 15.69
CA VAL A 186 -0.80 -12.13 17.16
C VAL A 186 -1.72 -11.06 17.75
N LYS A 187 -1.79 -9.87 17.14
CA LYS A 187 -2.40 -8.69 17.75
C LYS A 187 -3.57 -8.09 16.97
N ILE A 188 -3.70 -8.32 15.66
CA ILE A 188 -4.74 -7.70 14.84
C ILE A 188 -5.85 -8.70 14.52
N GLU A 189 -5.54 -9.81 13.84
CA GLU A 189 -6.51 -10.76 13.26
C GLU A 189 -7.48 -11.35 14.30
N GLN A 190 -7.05 -11.51 15.55
CA GLN A 190 -7.89 -12.02 16.64
C GLN A 190 -9.02 -11.06 17.08
N ASN A 191 -8.98 -9.80 16.64
CA ASN A 191 -10.00 -8.80 16.97
C ASN A 191 -11.04 -8.61 15.87
N TYR A 192 -10.94 -9.34 14.75
CA TYR A 192 -11.86 -9.21 13.63
C TYR A 192 -12.18 -10.58 13.02
N SER A 193 -13.47 -10.92 12.97
CA SER A 193 -13.99 -12.20 12.47
C SER A 193 -13.93 -12.32 10.95
N GLY A 194 -13.82 -11.21 10.22
CA GLY A 194 -13.57 -11.20 8.78
C GLY A 194 -12.12 -11.56 8.41
N PRO A 195 -11.78 -11.67 7.11
CA PRO A 195 -10.42 -11.93 6.69
C PRO A 195 -9.49 -10.76 7.04
N THR A 196 -8.41 -11.01 7.79
CA THR A 196 -7.35 -10.03 8.04
C THR A 196 -6.06 -10.53 7.40
N VAL A 197 -5.43 -9.73 6.53
CA VAL A 197 -4.26 -10.18 5.75
C VAL A 197 -3.17 -9.11 5.74
N TYR A 198 -2.00 -9.48 6.26
CA TYR A 198 -0.76 -8.75 6.07
C TYR A 198 -0.21 -8.94 4.66
N VAL A 199 0.15 -7.85 4.00
CA VAL A 199 0.80 -7.87 2.70
C VAL A 199 2.10 -7.08 2.74
N GLN A 200 3.19 -7.70 2.27
CA GLN A 200 4.53 -7.15 2.40
C GLN A 200 4.83 -6.00 1.44
N ASN A 201 4.27 -6.02 0.22
CA ASN A 201 4.55 -5.02 -0.81
C ASN A 201 3.43 -4.97 -1.86
N ALA A 202 3.49 -3.95 -2.71
CA ALA A 202 2.47 -3.69 -3.73
C ALA A 202 2.33 -4.83 -4.75
N SER A 203 3.43 -5.43 -5.20
CA SER A 203 3.39 -6.52 -6.19
C SER A 203 2.58 -7.73 -5.70
N ARG A 204 2.77 -8.12 -4.43
CA ARG A 204 1.99 -9.21 -3.81
C ARG A 204 0.55 -8.82 -3.52
N THR A 205 0.26 -7.53 -3.38
CA THR A 205 -1.10 -7.04 -3.05
C THR A 205 -2.09 -7.40 -4.15
N VAL A 206 -1.69 -7.35 -5.43
CA VAL A 206 -2.55 -7.72 -6.56
C VAL A 206 -3.08 -9.14 -6.44
N GLY A 207 -2.18 -10.11 -6.22
CA GLY A 207 -2.56 -11.53 -6.11
C GLY A 207 -3.41 -11.82 -4.87
N VAL A 208 -3.16 -11.10 -3.76
CA VAL A 208 -3.96 -11.22 -2.54
C VAL A 208 -5.38 -10.68 -2.76
N VAL A 209 -5.52 -9.47 -3.31
CA VAL A 209 -6.81 -8.84 -3.60
C VAL A 209 -7.62 -9.72 -4.58
N SER A 210 -7.00 -10.15 -5.68
CA SER A 210 -7.63 -11.03 -6.67
C SER A 210 -8.15 -12.34 -6.01
N SER A 211 -7.36 -12.94 -5.13
CA SER A 211 -7.78 -14.16 -4.41
C SER A 211 -8.94 -13.88 -3.44
N LEU A 212 -8.95 -12.74 -2.76
CA LEU A 212 -9.98 -12.37 -1.78
C LEU A 212 -11.33 -12.00 -2.41
N LEU A 213 -11.31 -11.51 -3.65
CA LEU A 213 -12.52 -11.13 -4.39
C LEU A 213 -13.02 -12.24 -5.32
N SER A 214 -12.20 -13.26 -5.59
CA SER A 214 -12.59 -14.42 -6.40
C SER A 214 -13.57 -15.34 -5.64
N PRO A 215 -14.75 -15.65 -6.21
CA PRO A 215 -15.71 -16.58 -5.59
C PRO A 215 -15.15 -17.99 -5.38
N THR A 216 -14.18 -18.42 -6.21
CA THR A 216 -13.61 -19.77 -6.17
C THR A 216 -12.36 -19.87 -5.31
N LEU A 217 -11.60 -18.78 -5.17
CA LEU A 217 -10.33 -18.79 -4.44
C LEU A 217 -10.44 -18.25 -3.00
N LYS A 218 -11.43 -17.41 -2.71
CA LYS A 218 -11.55 -16.70 -1.43
C LYS A 218 -11.52 -17.63 -0.23
N GLU A 219 -12.37 -18.65 -0.22
CA GLU A 219 -12.50 -19.55 0.94
C GLU A 219 -11.21 -20.32 1.23
N ALA A 220 -10.62 -20.92 0.18
CA ALA A 220 -9.36 -21.65 0.28
C ALA A 220 -8.20 -20.72 0.71
N PHE A 221 -8.16 -19.50 0.18
CA PHE A 221 -7.15 -18.49 0.53
C PHE A 221 -7.27 -18.08 2.01
N VAL A 222 -8.48 -17.73 2.47
CA VAL A 222 -8.72 -17.30 3.86
C VAL A 222 -8.40 -18.42 4.84
N THR A 223 -8.83 -19.65 4.55
CA THR A 223 -8.55 -20.82 5.38
C THR A 223 -7.05 -21.07 5.51
N ARG A 224 -6.31 -20.99 4.40
CA ARG A 224 -4.85 -21.14 4.39
C ARG A 224 -4.17 -20.05 5.21
N THR A 225 -4.56 -18.78 5.04
CA THR A 225 -3.98 -17.66 5.79
C THR A 225 -4.26 -17.76 7.29
N ARG A 226 -5.48 -18.13 7.71
CA ARG A 226 -5.81 -18.35 9.12
C ARG A 226 -4.95 -19.46 9.74
N LYS A 227 -4.75 -20.57 9.03
CA LYS A 227 -3.89 -21.67 9.48
C LYS A 227 -2.42 -21.23 9.60
N GLU A 228 -1.94 -20.42 8.66
CA GLU A 228 -0.60 -19.83 8.73
C GLU A 228 -0.46 -18.94 9.97
N TYR A 229 -1.45 -18.09 10.24
CA TYR A 229 -1.42 -17.16 11.39
C TYR A 229 -1.51 -17.90 12.72
N GLU A 230 -2.28 -18.97 12.79
CA GLU A 230 -2.31 -19.85 13.97
C GLU A 230 -0.93 -20.47 14.23
N THR A 231 -0.26 -20.95 13.18
CA THR A 231 1.11 -21.49 13.30
C THR A 231 2.08 -20.41 13.82
N VAL A 232 1.98 -19.19 13.30
CA VAL A 232 2.80 -18.05 13.73
C VAL A 232 2.53 -17.69 15.20
N ARG A 233 1.26 -17.70 15.64
CA ARG A 233 0.89 -17.46 17.04
C ARG A 233 1.49 -18.50 17.97
N ILE A 234 1.33 -19.78 17.67
CA ILE A 234 1.88 -20.89 18.48
C ILE A 234 3.40 -20.78 18.56
N GLN A 235 4.08 -20.52 17.44
CA GLN A 235 5.52 -20.34 17.41
C GLN A 235 5.97 -19.13 18.24
N HIS A 236 5.26 -18.00 18.15
CA HIS A 236 5.57 -16.80 18.92
C HIS A 236 5.36 -17.03 20.42
N ALA A 237 4.27 -17.69 20.82
CA ALA A 237 4.00 -18.03 22.21
C ALA A 237 5.05 -18.99 22.82
N ARG A 238 5.66 -19.85 21.99
CA ARG A 238 6.76 -20.74 22.40
C ARG A 238 8.12 -20.04 22.51
N LYS A 239 8.28 -18.82 21.97
CA LYS A 239 9.54 -18.09 22.07
C LYS A 239 9.81 -17.74 23.54
N LYS A 240 10.73 -18.49 24.15
CA LYS A 240 11.38 -18.06 25.38
C LYS A 240 12.48 -17.07 25.04
N PRO A 241 12.67 -16.00 25.84
CA PRO A 241 13.83 -15.14 25.73
C PRO A 241 15.10 -15.99 25.70
N ARG A 242 15.98 -15.78 24.70
CA ARG A 242 17.27 -16.49 24.63
C ARG A 242 18.11 -16.25 25.87
N THR A 243 17.96 -15.08 26.48
CA THR A 243 18.57 -14.68 27.75
C THR A 243 17.46 -14.38 28.75
N PRO A 244 17.56 -14.88 30.00
CA PRO A 244 16.60 -14.52 31.04
C PRO A 244 16.54 -13.00 31.22
N PRO A 245 15.35 -12.41 31.44
CA PRO A 245 15.26 -11.01 31.79
C PRO A 245 15.95 -10.78 33.14
N VAL A 246 16.61 -9.62 33.27
CA VAL A 246 17.20 -9.17 34.54
C VAL A 246 16.31 -8.12 35.18
N THR A 247 16.47 -7.90 36.48
CA THR A 247 15.80 -6.79 37.15
C THR A 247 16.32 -5.46 36.63
N LEU A 248 15.48 -4.42 36.71
CA LEU A 248 15.90 -3.06 36.34
C LEU A 248 17.14 -2.61 37.13
N GLN A 249 17.24 -3.00 38.40
CA GLN A 249 18.40 -2.67 39.23
C GLN A 249 19.67 -3.36 38.74
N ALA A 250 19.63 -4.67 38.47
CA ALA A 250 20.78 -5.40 37.96
C ALA A 250 21.28 -4.84 36.61
N ALA A 251 20.37 -4.41 35.73
CA ALA A 251 20.73 -3.76 34.48
C ALA A 251 21.43 -2.40 34.70
N ARG A 252 20.97 -1.60 35.68
CA ARG A 252 21.59 -0.31 36.05
C ARG A 252 22.95 -0.51 36.72
N ASP A 253 23.07 -1.53 37.56
CA ASP A 253 24.35 -1.88 38.19
C ASP A 253 25.36 -2.32 37.12
N ASN A 254 24.91 -3.00 36.07
CA ASN A 254 25.68 -3.37 34.87
C ASN A 254 25.68 -2.28 33.77
N HIS A 255 25.74 -1.00 34.16
CA HIS A 255 25.91 0.10 33.21
C HIS A 255 27.27 0.04 32.50
N TYR A 256 27.42 0.80 31.41
CA TYR A 256 28.71 0.93 30.73
C TYR A 256 29.76 1.53 31.67
N VAL A 257 30.82 0.75 31.97
CA VAL A 257 31.90 1.17 32.86
C VAL A 257 32.89 2.05 32.08
N ILE A 258 32.92 3.32 32.42
CA ILE A 258 33.82 4.33 31.86
C ILE A 258 34.53 5.07 33.00
N ASP A 259 35.84 5.27 32.83
CA ASP A 259 36.63 6.08 33.75
C ASP A 259 36.45 7.57 33.40
N TRP A 260 35.43 8.18 33.99
CA TRP A 260 35.13 9.60 33.82
C TRP A 260 36.25 10.52 34.33
N GLN A 261 37.14 10.06 35.22
CA GLN A 261 38.26 10.87 35.70
C GLN A 261 39.37 10.99 34.65
N ARG A 262 39.47 10.01 33.74
CA ARG A 262 40.43 9.99 32.63
C ARG A 262 39.85 10.43 31.29
N TYR A 263 38.55 10.73 31.24
CA TYR A 263 37.88 11.23 30.05
C TYR A 263 37.57 12.72 30.21
N THR A 264 38.06 13.53 29.27
CA THR A 264 37.64 14.93 29.13
C THR A 264 36.61 15.00 28.01
N PRO A 265 35.31 15.19 28.30
CA PRO A 265 34.30 15.38 27.27
C PRO A 265 34.65 16.60 26.38
N PRO A 266 34.46 16.51 25.05
CA PRO A 266 34.68 17.65 24.17
C PRO A 266 33.73 18.79 24.54
N VAL A 267 34.27 20.00 24.70
CA VAL A 267 33.48 21.20 24.95
C VAL A 267 32.80 21.61 23.65
N ALA A 268 31.46 21.66 23.65
CA ALA A 268 30.70 22.11 22.49
C ALA A 268 31.07 23.56 22.13
N HIS A 269 31.48 23.79 20.87
CA HIS A 269 31.88 25.12 20.40
C HIS A 269 30.75 26.15 20.48
N ARG A 270 29.50 25.73 20.27
CA ARG A 270 28.30 26.55 20.41
C ARG A 270 27.28 25.83 21.28
N THR A 271 26.72 26.55 22.23
CA THR A 271 25.59 26.12 23.07
C THR A 271 24.33 26.89 22.67
N GLY A 272 23.16 26.42 23.12
CA GLY A 272 21.87 27.02 22.77
C GLY A 272 21.24 26.43 21.50
N VAL A 273 20.19 27.08 21.00
CA VAL A 273 19.40 26.63 19.84
C VAL A 273 19.65 27.57 18.67
N SER A 274 19.83 27.01 17.48
CA SER A 274 19.98 27.78 16.23
C SER A 274 19.20 27.11 15.11
N ALA A 275 18.47 27.92 14.34
CA ALA A 275 17.88 27.45 13.09
C ALA A 275 19.00 27.21 12.07
N VAL A 276 18.83 26.17 11.25
CA VAL A 276 19.77 25.83 10.17
C VAL A 276 18.97 25.68 8.89
N GLU A 277 19.50 26.25 7.82
CA GLU A 277 18.97 26.13 6.47
C GLU A 277 20.11 25.67 5.54
N ALA A 278 19.78 24.88 4.53
CA ALA A 278 20.74 24.40 3.54
C ALA A 278 20.07 24.33 2.17
N SER A 279 20.79 24.71 1.12
CA SER A 279 20.29 24.60 -0.25
C SER A 279 20.32 23.15 -0.74
N ILE A 280 19.48 22.83 -1.72
CA ILE A 280 19.50 21.53 -2.40
C ILE A 280 20.86 21.28 -3.06
N ASP A 281 21.53 22.32 -3.58
CA ASP A 281 22.86 22.21 -4.17
C ASP A 281 23.91 21.69 -3.19
N THR A 282 23.77 22.03 -1.90
CA THR A 282 24.60 21.46 -0.84
C THR A 282 24.14 20.05 -0.48
N LEU A 283 22.84 19.87 -0.20
CA LEU A 283 22.28 18.61 0.32
C LEU A 283 22.37 17.45 -0.66
N ARG A 284 22.36 17.70 -1.98
CA ARG A 284 22.47 16.65 -3.00
C ARG A 284 23.72 15.77 -2.88
N ASN A 285 24.80 16.32 -2.31
CA ASN A 285 26.06 15.59 -2.10
C ASN A 285 26.00 14.64 -0.89
N TYR A 286 24.95 14.76 -0.07
CA TYR A 286 24.73 13.97 1.15
C TYR A 286 23.56 13.00 1.02
N ILE A 287 22.98 12.87 -0.18
CA ILE A 287 21.91 11.90 -0.42
C ILE A 287 22.50 10.49 -0.41
N ASP A 288 22.04 9.66 0.52
CA ASP A 288 22.14 8.22 0.37
C ASP A 288 21.04 7.77 -0.60
N TRP A 289 21.45 7.35 -1.79
CA TRP A 289 20.55 6.90 -2.84
C TRP A 289 20.04 5.47 -2.63
N THR A 290 20.60 4.73 -1.68
CA THR A 290 20.21 3.32 -1.44
C THR A 290 18.74 3.21 -1.02
N PRO A 291 18.24 3.96 -0.02
CA PRO A 291 16.83 3.95 0.35
C PRO A 291 15.91 4.45 -0.78
N PHE A 292 16.39 5.38 -1.62
CA PHE A 292 15.63 5.89 -2.75
C PHE A 292 15.34 4.79 -3.78
N PHE A 293 16.34 3.96 -4.12
CA PHE A 293 16.12 2.85 -5.07
C PHE A 293 15.42 1.63 -4.45
N MET A 294 15.35 1.55 -3.12
CA MET A 294 14.53 0.54 -2.42
C MET A 294 13.03 0.92 -2.35
N THR A 295 12.69 2.19 -2.59
CA THR A 295 11.32 2.73 -2.53
C THR A 295 10.53 2.39 -3.78
#